data_AF-A0A3N6AQH7-F1
#
_entry.id   AF-A0A3N6AQH7-F1
#
_cell.length_a   1.000
_cell.length_b   1.000
_cell.length_c   1.000
_cell.angle_alpha   90.00
_cell.angle_beta   90.00
_cell.angle_gamma   90.00
#
_symmetry.space_group_name_H-M   'P 1'
#
loop_
_entity.id
_entity.type
_entity.pdbx_description
1 polymer ?
#
loop_
_entity_poly.entity_id
_entity_poly.type
_entity_poly.pdbx_seq_one_letter_code
_entity_poly.pdbx_strand_id
1 'polypeptide(L)'
;MVPFLRNIPKNESLEDVLDRFHTEGIEDPHRRRQLAAVRFYIQAVIHACEGPWRSMHDDVTCYRVLIDQIRHAGNQEVSLVTFNYDRLLEAAIGLETGRQVKAIDDYLALERYSVYKVHGSVNWGRAVTNLKDTPSRLPEDQITQALIQQASELTYLDEYYLSDDPPPIVRHAEERIVLVPAVAVPLKTKDAFECPPVHLAALRTQLKRVRRVLVIGWRGFDYHFVDLLKTHLPRPFRVQIVCGGAEDAKAVLSTLMQRGLDGHYEVLGTTFSEYVISGIGKPFLSPDADDPILTGAVTPI
;
A
#
# COMPACT_ATOMS: atom_id res chain seq x y z
N MET A 1 -9.93 14.35 20.45
CA MET A 1 -9.86 13.54 19.20
C MET A 1 -10.88 12.40 19.23
N VAL A 2 -10.80 11.53 20.23
CA VAL A 2 -11.66 10.35 20.39
C VAL A 2 -13.19 10.64 20.40
N PRO A 3 -13.73 11.74 20.98
CA PRO A 3 -15.18 11.93 21.03
C PRO A 3 -15.85 12.17 19.67
N PHE A 4 -15.17 12.85 18.73
CA PHE A 4 -15.73 13.13 17.40
C PHE A 4 -15.64 11.92 16.47
N LEU A 5 -14.56 11.12 16.57
CA LEU A 5 -14.44 9.87 15.83
C LEU A 5 -15.33 8.75 16.40
N ARG A 6 -15.73 8.84 17.68
CA ARG A 6 -16.69 7.93 18.29
C ARG A 6 -18.15 8.28 18.00
N ASN A 7 -18.44 9.52 17.61
CA ASN A 7 -19.79 10.02 17.34
C ASN A 7 -19.87 10.59 15.91
N ILE A 8 -19.52 9.77 14.92
CA ILE A 8 -19.65 10.15 13.51
C ILE A 8 -21.15 10.27 13.20
N PRO A 9 -21.61 11.38 12.60
CA PRO A 9 -23.00 11.52 12.17
C PRO A 9 -23.43 10.34 11.29
N LYS A 10 -24.68 9.89 11.40
CA LYS A 10 -25.17 8.69 10.68
C LYS A 10 -25.00 8.75 9.15
N ASN A 11 -24.82 9.93 8.58
CA ASN A 11 -24.69 10.16 7.14
C ASN A 11 -23.23 10.47 6.72
N GLU A 12 -22.27 10.40 7.64
CA GLU A 12 -20.85 10.60 7.35
C GLU A 12 -20.09 9.28 7.54
N SER A 13 -19.10 9.05 6.68
CA SER A 13 -18.08 8.02 6.90
C SER A 13 -16.93 8.54 7.77
N LEU A 14 -16.08 7.65 8.27
CA LEU A 14 -14.86 8.07 8.97
C LEU A 14 -13.96 8.90 8.04
N GLU A 15 -13.87 8.50 6.79
CA GLU A 15 -13.11 9.15 5.74
C GLU A 15 -13.63 10.58 5.48
N ASP A 16 -14.94 10.81 5.55
CA ASP A 16 -15.52 12.17 5.44
C ASP A 16 -15.04 13.09 6.56
N VAL A 17 -14.99 12.57 7.80
CA VAL A 17 -14.52 13.34 8.95
C VAL A 17 -13.02 13.64 8.83
N LEU A 18 -12.24 12.67 8.36
CA LEU A 18 -10.79 12.84 8.18
C LEU A 18 -10.46 13.80 7.03
N ASP A 19 -11.20 13.78 5.91
CA ASP A 19 -11.07 14.75 4.82
C ASP A 19 -11.38 16.17 5.28
N ARG A 20 -12.43 16.32 6.08
CA ARG A 20 -12.75 17.61 6.68
C ARG A 20 -11.63 18.09 7.58
N PHE A 21 -11.06 17.23 8.42
CA PHE A 21 -9.90 17.60 9.25
C PHE A 21 -8.69 17.94 8.38
N HIS A 22 -8.48 17.25 7.26
CA HIS A 22 -7.40 17.56 6.33
C HIS A 22 -7.56 18.97 5.73
N THR A 23 -8.77 19.30 5.27
CA THR A 23 -9.11 20.60 4.72
C THR A 23 -8.99 21.72 5.77
N GLU A 24 -9.63 21.55 6.93
CA GLU A 24 -9.55 22.50 8.05
C GLU A 24 -8.10 22.65 8.56
N GLY A 25 -7.29 21.58 8.47
CA GLY A 25 -5.89 21.58 8.88
C GLY A 25 -4.99 22.48 8.06
N ILE A 26 -5.42 23.00 6.91
CA ILE A 26 -4.67 24.02 6.18
C ILE A 26 -4.46 25.25 7.08
N GLU A 27 -5.50 25.67 7.81
CA GLU A 27 -5.51 26.89 8.63
C GLU A 27 -5.52 26.60 10.14
N ASP A 28 -5.94 25.42 10.59
CA ASP A 28 -6.01 25.04 12.01
C ASP A 28 -4.92 24.02 12.40
N PRO A 29 -3.87 24.45 13.13
CA PRO A 29 -2.86 23.55 13.69
C PRO A 29 -3.43 22.43 14.54
N HIS A 30 -4.56 22.64 15.23
CA HIS A 30 -5.20 21.57 16.01
C HIS A 30 -5.61 20.39 15.11
N ARG A 31 -6.14 20.63 13.91
CA ARG A 31 -6.52 19.56 12.99
C ARG A 31 -5.32 18.79 12.48
N ARG A 32 -4.19 19.46 12.20
CA ARG A 32 -2.93 18.78 11.87
C ARG A 32 -2.46 17.85 12.99
N ARG A 33 -2.54 18.30 14.24
CA ARG A 33 -2.23 17.46 15.42
C ARG A 33 -3.16 16.24 15.53
N GLN A 34 -4.45 16.41 15.23
CA GLN A 34 -5.41 15.30 15.23
C GLN A 34 -5.09 14.28 14.13
N LEU A 35 -4.79 14.72 12.91
CA LEU A 35 -4.41 13.81 11.82
C LEU A 35 -3.10 13.07 12.11
N ALA A 36 -2.11 13.75 12.68
CA ALA A 36 -0.88 13.12 13.13
C ALA A 36 -1.16 12.03 14.18
N ALA A 37 -2.01 12.32 15.17
CA ALA A 37 -2.39 11.34 16.18
C ALA A 37 -3.18 10.15 15.59
N VAL A 38 -4.03 10.36 14.58
CA VAL A 38 -4.70 9.27 13.83
C VAL A 38 -3.67 8.39 13.12
N ARG A 39 -2.67 8.99 12.46
CA ARG A 39 -1.58 8.28 11.79
C ARG A 39 -0.79 7.39 12.75
N PHE A 40 -0.40 7.90 13.93
CA PHE A 40 0.23 7.10 14.98
C PHE A 40 -0.68 5.98 15.48
N TYR A 41 -1.97 6.25 15.68
CA TYR A 41 -2.94 5.26 16.13
C TYR A 41 -3.10 4.10 15.12
N ILE A 42 -3.24 4.40 13.82
CA ILE A 42 -3.37 3.38 12.76
C ILE A 42 -2.15 2.47 12.76
N GLN A 43 -0.95 3.05 12.79
CA GLN A 43 0.28 2.26 12.84
C GLN A 43 0.32 1.34 14.06
N ALA A 44 0.07 1.90 15.25
CA ALA A 44 0.14 1.14 16.50
C ALA A 44 -0.86 -0.02 16.52
N VAL A 45 -2.10 0.21 16.09
CA VAL A 45 -3.14 -0.84 16.05
C VAL A 45 -2.79 -1.95 15.07
N ILE A 46 -2.41 -1.61 13.84
CA ILE A 46 -2.10 -2.63 12.84
C ILE A 46 -0.85 -3.41 13.22
N HIS A 47 0.20 -2.74 13.71
CA HIS A 47 1.40 -3.41 14.20
C HIS A 47 1.08 -4.38 15.35
N ALA A 48 0.27 -3.95 16.33
CA ALA A 48 -0.13 -4.78 17.47
C ALA A 48 -0.97 -5.99 17.05
N CYS A 49 -1.77 -5.88 15.99
CA CYS A 49 -2.59 -6.97 15.48
C CYS A 49 -1.82 -7.96 14.60
N GLU A 50 -0.79 -7.50 13.87
CA GLU A 50 -0.09 -8.30 12.86
C GLU A 50 0.62 -9.53 13.46
N GLY A 51 1.39 -9.34 14.53
CA GLY A 51 2.17 -10.43 15.16
C GLY A 51 1.30 -11.60 15.64
N PRO A 52 0.27 -11.35 16.48
CA PRO A 52 -0.68 -12.38 16.89
C PRO A 52 -1.41 -13.03 15.72
N TRP A 53 -1.82 -12.25 14.71
CA TRP A 53 -2.51 -12.77 13.54
C TRP A 53 -1.65 -13.78 12.76
N ARG A 54 -0.38 -13.43 12.52
CA ARG A 54 0.59 -14.31 11.84
C ARG A 54 0.85 -15.59 12.62
N SER A 55 1.03 -15.46 13.93
CA SER A 55 1.29 -16.60 14.83
C SER A 55 0.11 -17.56 14.89
N MET A 56 -1.13 -17.06 14.86
CA MET A 56 -2.34 -17.89 14.90
C MET A 56 -2.54 -18.73 13.64
N HIS A 57 -2.00 -18.30 12.51
CA HIS A 57 -2.20 -18.95 11.21
C HIS A 57 -0.93 -19.61 10.67
N ASP A 58 0.15 -19.71 11.45
CA ASP A 58 1.45 -20.25 11.02
C ASP A 58 1.94 -19.65 9.68
N ASP A 59 1.71 -18.34 9.50
CA ASP A 59 1.97 -17.60 8.26
C ASP A 59 1.25 -18.15 7.00
N VAL A 60 0.23 -18.99 7.15
CA VAL A 60 -0.62 -19.49 6.07
C VAL A 60 -1.64 -18.40 5.71
N THR A 61 -1.33 -17.64 4.65
CA THR A 61 -2.18 -16.56 4.12
C THR A 61 -2.49 -16.79 2.64
N CYS A 62 -3.51 -16.09 2.11
CA CYS A 62 -3.78 -16.09 0.66
C CYS A 62 -2.58 -15.54 -0.14
N TYR A 63 -1.80 -14.62 0.45
CA TYR A 63 -0.56 -14.14 -0.17
C TYR A 63 0.44 -15.26 -0.38
N ARG A 64 0.63 -16.14 0.61
CA ARG A 64 1.56 -17.28 0.48
C ARG A 64 1.19 -18.18 -0.70
N VAL A 65 -0.09 -18.56 -0.80
CA VAL A 65 -0.56 -19.39 -1.92
C VAL A 65 -0.42 -18.67 -3.26
N LEU A 66 -0.71 -17.37 -3.31
CA LEU A 66 -0.56 -16.57 -4.54
C LEU A 66 0.92 -16.48 -4.98
N ILE A 67 1.84 -16.18 -4.05
CA ILE A 67 3.28 -16.09 -4.37
C ILE A 67 3.80 -17.44 -4.86
N ASP A 68 3.37 -18.55 -4.25
CA ASP A 68 3.70 -19.90 -4.71
C ASP A 68 3.16 -20.17 -6.14
N GLN A 69 1.93 -19.77 -6.45
CA GLN A 69 1.36 -19.92 -7.79
C GLN A 69 2.10 -19.09 -8.84
N ILE A 70 2.43 -17.84 -8.51
CA ILE A 70 3.25 -16.96 -9.35
C ILE A 70 4.61 -17.62 -9.59
N ARG A 71 5.20 -18.25 -8.58
CA ARG A 71 6.47 -18.96 -8.72
C ARG A 71 6.42 -20.09 -9.72
N HIS A 72 5.38 -20.91 -9.65
CA HIS A 72 5.18 -22.03 -10.55
C HIS A 72 4.83 -21.60 -11.98
N ALA A 73 4.26 -20.40 -12.16
CA ALA A 73 3.90 -19.86 -13.47
C ALA A 73 5.11 -19.45 -14.33
N GLY A 74 6.31 -19.33 -13.75
CA GLY A 74 7.56 -19.08 -14.48
C GLY A 74 8.46 -18.04 -13.84
N ASN A 75 9.58 -17.72 -14.48
CA ASN A 75 10.62 -16.84 -13.93
C ASN A 75 10.48 -15.38 -14.40
N GLN A 76 9.26 -14.84 -14.40
CA GLN A 76 8.99 -13.46 -14.82
C GLN A 76 9.23 -12.46 -13.69
N GLU A 77 9.65 -11.24 -14.03
CA GLU A 77 9.66 -10.12 -13.07
C GLU A 77 8.22 -9.76 -12.68
N VAL A 78 7.97 -9.57 -11.38
CA VAL A 78 6.63 -9.30 -10.85
C VAL A 78 6.62 -8.05 -9.99
N SER A 79 5.84 -7.06 -10.41
CA SER A 79 5.53 -5.87 -9.62
C SER A 79 4.29 -6.12 -8.75
N LEU A 80 4.47 -6.11 -7.44
CA LEU A 80 3.39 -6.26 -6.47
C LEU A 80 3.08 -4.91 -5.85
N VAL A 81 1.91 -4.34 -6.15
CA VAL A 81 1.48 -3.09 -5.53
C VAL A 81 0.44 -3.39 -4.46
N THR A 82 0.65 -2.87 -3.26
CA THR A 82 -0.30 -3.02 -2.15
C THR A 82 -0.65 -1.66 -1.54
N PHE A 83 -1.91 -1.54 -1.15
CA PHE A 83 -2.45 -0.41 -0.41
C PHE A 83 -2.58 -0.71 1.09
N ASN A 84 -2.28 -1.95 1.49
CA ASN A 84 -2.33 -2.39 2.89
C ASN A 84 -1.08 -1.91 3.65
N TYR A 85 -1.28 -1.60 4.92
CA TYR A 85 -0.22 -1.14 5.81
C TYR A 85 0.55 -2.30 6.45
N ASP A 86 -0.07 -3.47 6.62
CA ASP A 86 0.52 -4.67 7.22
C ASP A 86 1.63 -5.29 6.36
N ARG A 87 2.48 -6.13 6.95
CA ARG A 87 3.62 -6.78 6.29
C ARG A 87 3.35 -8.22 5.81
N LEU A 88 2.08 -8.61 5.64
CA LEU A 88 1.74 -10.01 5.32
C LEU A 88 2.24 -10.45 3.94
N LEU A 89 2.24 -9.52 2.97
CA LEU A 89 2.76 -9.79 1.63
C LEU A 89 4.28 -10.01 1.65
N GLU A 90 5.02 -9.15 2.35
CA GLU A 90 6.47 -9.28 2.50
C GLU A 90 6.85 -10.57 3.24
N ALA A 91 6.09 -10.93 4.28
CA ALA A 91 6.29 -12.20 4.98
C ALA A 91 6.10 -13.40 4.04
N ALA A 92 5.06 -13.39 3.21
CA ALA A 92 4.83 -14.44 2.21
C ALA A 92 5.98 -14.55 1.20
N ILE A 93 6.49 -13.42 0.70
CA ILE A 93 7.66 -13.42 -0.22
C ILE A 93 8.90 -13.95 0.49
N GLY A 94 9.14 -13.55 1.74
CA GLY A 94 10.31 -13.98 2.48
C GLY A 94 10.32 -15.48 2.78
N LEU A 95 9.15 -16.08 3.02
CA LEU A 95 9.03 -17.54 3.17
C LEU A 95 9.34 -18.30 1.87
N GLU A 96 8.94 -17.75 0.72
CA GLU A 96 9.15 -18.41 -0.58
C GLU A 96 10.55 -18.20 -1.15
N THR A 97 11.19 -17.06 -0.87
CA THR A 97 12.48 -16.65 -1.46
C THR A 97 13.66 -16.74 -0.49
N GLY A 98 13.41 -16.85 0.82
CA GLY A 98 14.42 -16.70 1.87
C GLY A 98 14.96 -15.28 2.02
N ARG A 99 14.43 -14.28 1.29
CA ARG A 99 14.83 -12.88 1.37
C ARG A 99 13.98 -12.12 2.38
N GLN A 100 14.62 -11.46 3.33
CA GLN A 100 13.93 -10.58 4.28
C GLN A 100 14.15 -9.12 3.91
N VAL A 101 13.12 -8.31 4.11
CA VAL A 101 13.19 -6.86 4.01
C VAL A 101 13.84 -6.31 5.29
N LYS A 102 15.03 -5.71 5.16
CA LYS A 102 15.83 -5.14 6.25
C LYS A 102 16.14 -3.66 6.06
N ALA A 103 16.03 -3.16 4.83
CA ALA A 103 16.08 -1.75 4.48
C ALA A 103 14.94 -1.38 3.51
N ILE A 104 14.66 -0.08 3.37
CA ILE A 104 13.63 0.41 2.45
C ILE A 104 13.89 -0.07 1.02
N ASP A 105 15.14 -0.04 0.56
CA ASP A 105 15.50 -0.44 -0.81
C ASP A 105 15.30 -1.95 -1.07
N ASP A 106 15.27 -2.80 -0.03
CA ASP A 106 15.08 -4.24 -0.19
C ASP A 106 13.73 -4.57 -0.82
N TYR A 107 12.72 -3.70 -0.66
CA TYR A 107 11.41 -3.83 -1.31
C TYR A 107 11.51 -3.94 -2.83
N LEU A 108 12.55 -3.38 -3.45
CA LEU A 108 12.75 -3.40 -4.90
C LEU A 108 13.54 -4.62 -5.37
N ALA A 109 14.15 -5.39 -4.46
CA ALA A 109 15.15 -6.41 -4.76
C ALA A 109 14.89 -7.77 -4.06
N LEU A 110 13.62 -8.15 -3.94
CA LEU A 110 13.22 -9.46 -3.39
C LEU A 110 13.25 -10.53 -4.49
N GLU A 111 14.45 -10.84 -4.99
CA GLU A 111 14.67 -11.76 -6.12
C GLU A 111 14.02 -11.25 -7.42
N ARG A 112 12.90 -11.85 -7.87
CA ARG A 112 12.15 -11.42 -9.06
C ARG A 112 10.95 -10.52 -8.72
N TYR A 113 10.73 -10.26 -7.43
CA TYR A 113 9.62 -9.45 -6.94
C TYR A 113 10.07 -8.04 -6.58
N SER A 114 9.28 -7.05 -6.98
CA SER A 114 9.37 -5.69 -6.45
C SER A 114 8.04 -5.35 -5.78
N VAL A 115 8.08 -4.89 -4.54
CA VAL A 115 6.91 -4.57 -3.71
C VAL A 115 6.79 -3.06 -3.55
N TYR A 116 5.64 -2.52 -3.93
CA TYR A 116 5.34 -1.09 -3.85
C TYR A 116 4.20 -0.86 -2.86
N LYS A 117 4.52 -0.26 -1.72
CA LYS A 117 3.53 0.20 -0.74
C LYS A 117 3.24 1.68 -0.96
N VAL A 118 2.20 1.96 -1.70
CA VAL A 118 1.90 3.32 -2.18
C VAL A 118 1.27 4.20 -1.10
N HIS A 119 0.75 3.60 -0.02
CA HIS A 119 0.23 4.28 1.16
C HIS A 119 1.11 4.09 2.41
N GLY A 120 2.32 3.57 2.22
CA GLY A 120 3.25 3.34 3.31
C GLY A 120 3.06 2.00 4.03
N SER A 121 3.70 1.83 5.17
CA SER A 121 3.74 0.56 5.91
C SER A 121 3.85 0.81 7.41
N VAL A 122 3.37 -0.12 8.23
CA VAL A 122 3.46 0.00 9.69
C VAL A 122 4.89 0.02 10.22
N ASN A 123 5.84 -0.57 9.50
CA ASN A 123 7.27 -0.56 9.86
C ASN A 123 8.05 0.57 9.16
N TRP A 124 7.38 1.47 8.43
CA TRP A 124 8.05 2.60 7.80
C TRP A 124 7.94 3.84 8.70
N GLY A 125 9.04 4.57 8.81
CA GLY A 125 9.04 5.93 9.33
C GLY A 125 9.69 6.89 8.36
N ARG A 126 9.16 8.10 8.30
CA ARG A 126 9.69 9.21 7.49
C ARG A 126 10.44 10.17 8.38
N ALA A 127 11.65 10.55 8.00
CA ALA A 127 12.43 11.49 8.78
C ALA A 127 11.79 12.88 8.79
N VAL A 128 11.90 13.54 9.94
CA VAL A 128 11.43 14.92 10.12
C VAL A 128 12.52 15.77 10.74
N THR A 129 12.47 17.06 10.43
CA THR A 129 13.30 18.09 11.07
C THR A 129 12.41 19.13 11.76
N ASN A 130 13.05 20.12 12.39
CA ASN A 130 12.39 21.22 13.11
C ASN A 130 11.56 20.78 14.33
N LEU A 131 11.88 19.64 14.92
CA LEU A 131 11.35 19.28 16.23
C LEU A 131 12.04 20.14 17.29
N LYS A 132 11.32 21.16 17.80
CA LYS A 132 11.82 22.05 18.83
C LYS A 132 12.00 21.29 20.14
N ASP A 133 13.10 21.57 20.83
CA ASP A 133 13.31 21.26 22.25
C ASP A 133 13.03 19.81 22.67
N THR A 134 13.33 18.83 21.81
CA THR A 134 13.27 17.42 22.21
C THR A 134 14.68 16.96 22.58
N PRO A 135 15.01 16.85 23.88
CA PRO A 135 16.26 16.23 24.31
C PRO A 135 16.43 14.89 23.59
N SER A 136 17.62 14.65 23.07
CA SER A 136 18.02 13.40 22.40
C SER A 136 17.93 12.15 23.29
N ARG A 137 17.38 12.27 24.52
CA ARG A 137 17.18 11.22 25.53
C ARG A 137 15.74 11.07 26.03
N LEU A 138 14.75 11.74 25.43
CA LEU A 138 13.36 11.53 25.85
C LEU A 138 12.89 10.08 25.61
N PRO A 139 12.01 9.54 26.48
CA PRO A 139 11.25 8.32 26.21
C PRO A 139 10.43 8.40 24.92
N GLU A 140 10.15 7.25 24.29
CA GLU A 140 9.47 7.19 22.99
C GLU A 140 8.02 7.71 23.00
N ASP A 141 7.29 7.49 24.10
CA ASP A 141 5.95 8.03 24.29
C ASP A 141 5.94 9.56 24.35
N GLN A 142 6.93 10.15 25.01
CA GLN A 142 7.10 11.61 25.06
C GLN A 142 7.49 12.20 23.71
N ILE A 143 8.29 11.48 22.92
CA ILE A 143 8.66 11.89 21.56
C ILE A 143 7.46 11.79 20.63
N THR A 144 6.66 10.73 20.75
CA THR A 144 5.39 10.60 20.04
C THR A 144 4.46 11.77 20.36
N GLN A 145 4.31 12.11 21.64
CA GLN A 145 3.52 13.25 22.06
C GLN A 145 4.07 14.57 21.51
N ALA A 146 5.39 14.77 21.53
CA ALA A 146 6.03 15.96 20.97
C ALA A 146 5.79 16.09 19.46
N LEU A 147 5.97 14.99 18.71
CA LEU A 147 5.70 14.94 17.26
C LEU A 147 4.23 15.25 16.95
N ILE A 148 3.30 14.70 17.73
CA ILE A 148 1.87 15.00 17.59
C ILE A 148 1.60 16.47 17.90
N GLN A 149 2.15 17.03 18.96
CA GLN A 149 1.91 18.42 19.35
C GLN A 149 2.55 19.43 18.39
N GLN A 150 3.68 19.08 17.79
CA GLN A 150 4.40 19.95 16.85
C GLN A 150 4.09 19.62 15.38
N ALA A 151 3.09 18.78 15.09
CA ALA A 151 2.79 18.28 13.75
C ALA A 151 2.64 19.37 12.67
N SER A 152 2.19 20.58 13.04
CA SER A 152 2.07 21.72 12.13
C SER A 152 3.39 22.40 11.78
N GLU A 153 4.44 22.16 12.57
CA GLU A 153 5.76 22.79 12.48
C GLU A 153 6.83 21.82 11.92
N LEU A 154 6.53 20.53 11.88
CA LEU A 154 7.43 19.51 11.35
C LEU A 154 7.67 19.72 9.85
N THR A 155 8.92 19.56 9.45
CA THR A 155 9.31 19.47 8.04
C THR A 155 9.64 18.02 7.71
N TYR A 156 8.90 17.46 6.75
CA TYR A 156 9.06 16.08 6.30
C TYR A 156 10.18 16.01 5.25
N LEU A 157 11.12 15.10 5.45
CA LEU A 157 12.17 14.81 4.48
C LEU A 157 11.74 13.66 3.57
N ASP A 158 12.33 13.54 2.38
CA ASP A 158 12.11 12.39 1.47
C ASP A 158 13.01 11.20 1.82
N GLU A 159 13.26 11.02 3.12
CA GLU A 159 14.05 9.94 3.68
C GLU A 159 13.15 9.02 4.50
N TYR A 160 13.20 7.74 4.16
CA TYR A 160 12.38 6.70 4.78
C TYR A 160 13.30 5.66 5.42
N TYR A 161 12.85 5.13 6.56
CA TYR A 161 13.59 4.15 7.35
C TYR A 161 12.67 3.02 7.78
N LEU A 162 13.24 1.83 7.92
CA LEU A 162 12.55 0.70 8.54
C LEU A 162 12.78 0.70 10.04
N SER A 163 11.74 0.31 10.76
CA SER A 163 11.77 0.12 12.20
C SER A 163 11.05 -1.18 12.55
N ASP A 164 11.72 -2.07 13.28
CA ASP A 164 11.14 -3.34 13.73
C ASP A 164 10.05 -3.10 14.79
N ASP A 165 10.29 -2.15 15.69
CA ASP A 165 9.29 -1.58 16.58
C ASP A 165 8.64 -0.34 15.94
N PRO A 166 7.37 -0.01 16.20
CA PRO A 166 6.75 1.17 15.61
C PRO A 166 7.56 2.44 15.93
N PRO A 167 7.83 3.32 14.94
CA PRO A 167 8.47 4.61 15.17
C PRO A 167 7.77 5.37 16.31
N PRO A 168 8.55 6.16 17.07
CA PRO A 168 9.03 7.41 16.48
C PRO A 168 10.54 7.47 16.23
N ILE A 169 11.32 6.42 16.48
CA ILE A 169 12.78 6.50 16.45
C ILE A 169 13.41 5.28 15.82
N VAL A 170 14.44 5.53 15.01
CA VAL A 170 15.42 4.51 14.64
C VAL A 170 16.81 4.98 15.01
N ARG A 171 17.70 4.02 15.26
CA ARG A 171 19.14 4.27 15.31
C ARG A 171 19.72 3.96 13.95
N HIS A 172 20.34 4.95 13.32
CA HIS A 172 21.03 4.77 12.04
C HIS A 172 22.46 5.28 12.18
N ALA A 173 23.44 4.40 11.98
CA ALA A 173 24.87 4.73 12.05
C ALA A 173 25.26 5.61 13.27
N GLU A 174 24.85 5.19 14.46
CA GLU A 174 25.06 5.87 15.77
C GLU A 174 24.23 7.14 16.01
N GLU A 175 23.52 7.65 15.00
CA GLU A 175 22.61 8.79 15.13
C GLU A 175 21.18 8.35 15.46
N ARG A 176 20.51 9.15 16.31
CA ARG A 176 19.08 8.97 16.63
C ARG A 176 18.29 9.80 15.62
N ILE A 177 17.65 9.13 14.68
CA ILE A 177 16.78 9.80 13.71
C ILE A 177 15.36 9.78 14.27
N VAL A 178 14.74 10.96 14.30
CA VAL A 178 13.33 11.09 14.69
C VAL A 178 12.46 10.90 13.46
N LEU A 179 11.53 9.97 13.57
CA LEU A 179 10.62 9.56 12.53
C LEU A 179 9.18 9.84 12.91
N VAL A 180 8.38 10.16 11.91
CA VAL A 180 6.93 10.04 11.96
C VAL A 180 6.49 8.79 11.20
N PRO A 181 5.39 8.13 11.58
CA PRO A 181 4.89 6.98 10.85
C PRO A 181 4.68 7.32 9.37
N ALA A 182 5.27 6.53 8.48
CA ALA A 182 5.04 6.64 7.05
C ALA A 182 3.84 5.76 6.68
N VAL A 183 2.67 6.20 7.14
CA VAL A 183 1.36 5.58 6.89
C VAL A 183 0.40 6.69 6.48
N ALA A 184 -0.24 6.51 5.32
CA ALA A 184 -1.26 7.44 4.84
C ALA A 184 -2.47 7.42 5.78
N VAL A 185 -3.05 8.60 6.03
CA VAL A 185 -4.36 8.68 6.69
C VAL A 185 -5.42 8.35 5.63
N PRO A 186 -6.47 7.55 5.94
CA PRO A 186 -7.50 7.20 4.98
C PRO A 186 -8.42 8.40 4.70
N LEU A 187 -7.97 9.24 3.78
CA LEU A 187 -8.68 10.37 3.19
C LEU A 187 -9.40 9.90 1.92
N LYS A 188 -10.56 10.49 1.54
CA LYS A 188 -11.15 10.23 0.21
C LYS A 188 -10.39 11.01 -0.85
N THR A 189 -10.01 12.25 -0.55
CA THR A 189 -9.13 13.05 -1.42
C THR A 189 -7.67 12.78 -1.07
N LYS A 190 -7.09 11.76 -1.72
CA LYS A 190 -5.66 11.46 -1.63
C LYS A 190 -4.93 12.10 -2.80
N ASP A 191 -4.12 13.10 -2.48
CA ASP A 191 -3.40 13.87 -3.48
C ASP A 191 -1.94 13.41 -3.65
N ALA A 192 -1.45 12.57 -2.73
CA ALA A 192 -0.08 12.09 -2.73
C ALA A 192 0.06 10.65 -2.22
N PHE A 193 1.05 9.95 -2.75
CA PHE A 193 1.52 8.67 -2.22
C PHE A 193 2.37 8.90 -0.96
N GLU A 194 2.22 8.03 0.04
CA GLU A 194 3.16 7.95 1.17
C GLU A 194 4.17 6.85 0.85
N CYS A 195 5.08 7.14 -0.08
CA CYS A 195 6.00 6.17 -0.67
C CYS A 195 7.33 6.84 -1.01
N PRO A 196 8.48 6.18 -0.79
CA PRO A 196 9.78 6.71 -1.22
C PRO A 196 9.76 7.11 -2.71
N PRO A 197 10.27 8.30 -3.08
CA PRO A 197 10.27 8.74 -4.48
C PRO A 197 10.99 7.76 -5.42
N VAL A 198 12.04 7.10 -4.93
CA VAL A 198 12.78 6.07 -5.67
C VAL A 198 11.93 4.83 -5.97
N HIS A 199 11.07 4.40 -5.04
CA HIS A 199 10.11 3.31 -5.27
C HIS A 199 9.09 3.71 -6.33
N LEU A 200 8.54 4.93 -6.25
CA LEU A 200 7.58 5.40 -7.25
C LEU A 200 8.20 5.52 -8.64
N ALA A 201 9.45 5.98 -8.74
CA ALA A 201 10.19 6.03 -10.00
C ALA A 201 10.46 4.62 -10.58
N ALA A 202 10.81 3.65 -9.73
CA ALA A 202 10.96 2.26 -10.12
C ALA A 202 9.64 1.66 -10.62
N LEU A 203 8.53 1.89 -9.93
CA LEU A 203 7.21 1.43 -10.36
C LEU A 203 6.84 1.98 -11.74
N ARG A 204 6.99 3.29 -11.97
CA ARG A 204 6.74 3.92 -13.28
C ARG A 204 7.58 3.30 -14.39
N THR A 205 8.80 2.89 -14.08
CA THR A 205 9.70 2.23 -15.03
C THR A 205 9.23 0.80 -15.33
N GLN A 206 8.86 0.03 -14.31
CA GLN A 206 8.37 -1.33 -14.47
C GLN A 206 7.03 -1.40 -15.20
N LEU A 207 6.09 -0.50 -14.91
CA LEU A 207 4.76 -0.47 -15.54
C LEU A 207 4.82 -0.39 -17.07
N LYS A 208 5.84 0.24 -17.64
CA LYS A 208 6.06 0.31 -19.11
C LYS A 208 6.23 -1.06 -19.77
N ARG A 209 6.54 -2.10 -18.99
CA ARG A 209 6.75 -3.48 -19.45
C ARG A 209 5.62 -4.42 -19.04
N VAL A 210 4.69 -3.97 -18.19
CA VAL A 210 3.59 -4.79 -17.66
C VAL A 210 2.52 -4.97 -18.72
N ARG A 211 2.21 -6.23 -19.06
CA ARG A 211 1.16 -6.60 -20.03
C ARG A 211 -0.06 -7.26 -19.39
N ARG A 212 0.05 -7.65 -18.12
CA ARG A 212 -1.01 -8.30 -17.35
C ARG A 212 -1.09 -7.69 -15.96
N VAL A 213 -2.29 -7.31 -15.55
CA VAL A 213 -2.58 -6.69 -14.26
C VAL A 213 -3.59 -7.56 -13.52
N LEU A 214 -3.18 -8.14 -12.40
CA LEU A 214 -4.09 -8.84 -11.48
C LEU A 214 -4.54 -7.86 -10.39
N VAL A 215 -5.84 -7.61 -10.30
CA VAL A 215 -6.45 -6.76 -9.29
C VAL A 215 -7.10 -7.64 -8.22
N ILE A 216 -6.66 -7.54 -6.97
CA ILE A 216 -7.20 -8.32 -5.85
C ILE A 216 -7.68 -7.39 -4.75
N GLY A 217 -8.95 -7.48 -4.38
CA GLY A 217 -9.52 -6.78 -3.22
C GLY A 217 -9.44 -5.25 -3.27
N TRP A 218 -9.16 -4.65 -4.44
CA TRP A 218 -9.07 -3.20 -4.63
C TRP A 218 -10.33 -2.65 -5.28
N ARG A 219 -10.87 -1.57 -4.71
CA ARG A 219 -12.12 -0.94 -5.18
C ARG A 219 -11.94 0.01 -6.38
N GLY A 220 -10.70 0.34 -6.75
CA GLY A 220 -10.43 1.28 -7.85
C GLY A 220 -10.60 2.76 -7.52
N PHE A 221 -10.83 3.13 -6.24
CA PHE A 221 -11.07 4.51 -5.83
C PHE A 221 -9.81 5.35 -5.57
N ASP A 222 -8.62 4.74 -5.60
CA ASP A 222 -7.35 5.48 -5.57
C ASP A 222 -7.06 6.04 -6.96
N TYR A 223 -7.79 7.10 -7.33
CA TYR A 223 -7.79 7.63 -8.70
C TYR A 223 -6.42 8.07 -9.20
N HIS A 224 -5.58 8.62 -8.34
CA HIS A 224 -4.20 8.98 -8.68
C HIS A 224 -3.36 7.74 -9.06
N PHE A 225 -3.64 6.57 -8.47
CA PHE A 225 -3.02 5.31 -8.88
C PHE A 225 -3.59 4.79 -10.20
N VAL A 226 -4.91 4.92 -10.41
CA VAL A 226 -5.53 4.60 -11.71
C VAL A 226 -4.91 5.45 -12.83
N ASP A 227 -4.70 6.74 -12.59
CA ASP A 227 -4.06 7.66 -13.54
C ASP A 227 -2.60 7.27 -13.81
N LEU A 228 -1.88 6.80 -12.78
CA LEU A 228 -0.53 6.25 -12.91
C LEU A 228 -0.49 4.99 -13.79
N LEU A 229 -1.45 4.07 -13.62
CA LEU A 229 -1.60 2.89 -14.49
C LEU A 229 -1.90 3.31 -15.95
N LYS A 230 -2.90 4.17 -16.14
CA LYS A 230 -3.31 4.68 -17.46
C LYS A 230 -2.16 5.35 -18.22
N THR A 231 -1.31 6.07 -17.49
CA THR A 231 -0.18 6.81 -18.08
C THR A 231 0.97 5.89 -18.50
N HIS A 232 1.22 4.81 -17.76
CA HIS A 232 2.45 4.03 -17.91
C HIS A 232 2.27 2.62 -18.46
N LEU A 233 1.07 2.02 -18.41
CA LEU A 233 0.84 0.71 -18.97
C LEU A 233 0.88 0.76 -20.52
N PRO A 234 1.63 -0.16 -21.16
CA PRO A 234 1.64 -0.28 -22.61
C PRO A 234 0.32 -0.90 -23.10
N ARG A 235 -0.21 -0.40 -24.22
CA ARG A 235 -1.34 -1.03 -24.91
C ARG A 235 -0.85 -2.04 -25.97
N PRO A 236 -1.56 -3.15 -26.20
CA PRO A 236 -2.64 -3.70 -25.36
C PRO A 236 -2.09 -4.32 -24.06
N PHE A 237 -2.95 -4.39 -23.03
CA PHE A 237 -2.70 -5.13 -21.78
C PHE A 237 -3.99 -5.82 -21.31
N ARG A 238 -3.84 -6.86 -20.48
CA ARG A 238 -4.93 -7.62 -19.87
C ARG A 238 -5.08 -7.27 -18.39
N VAL A 239 -6.32 -7.29 -17.91
CA VAL A 239 -6.66 -7.09 -16.50
C VAL A 239 -7.53 -8.25 -16.03
N GLN A 240 -7.19 -8.87 -14.92
CA GLN A 240 -8.05 -9.84 -14.24
C GLN A 240 -8.45 -9.27 -12.88
N ILE A 241 -9.76 -9.24 -12.58
CA ILE A 241 -10.32 -8.61 -11.37
C ILE A 241 -10.87 -9.70 -10.44
N VAL A 242 -10.41 -9.68 -9.19
CA VAL A 242 -10.75 -10.59 -8.10
C VAL A 242 -11.12 -9.76 -6.86
N CYS A 243 -12.37 -9.30 -6.79
CA CYS A 243 -12.79 -8.35 -5.76
C CYS A 243 -14.05 -8.79 -5.02
N GLY A 244 -14.09 -10.04 -4.54
CA GLY A 244 -15.23 -10.55 -3.76
C GLY A 244 -16.32 -11.10 -4.68
N GLY A 245 -17.56 -10.64 -4.52
CA GLY A 245 -18.67 -11.12 -5.34
C GLY A 245 -18.62 -10.60 -6.79
N ALA A 246 -19.43 -11.20 -7.67
CA ALA A 246 -19.53 -10.77 -9.07
C ALA A 246 -19.94 -9.29 -9.22
N GLU A 247 -20.82 -8.79 -8.34
CA GLU A 247 -21.26 -7.39 -8.37
C GLU A 247 -20.15 -6.42 -7.95
N ASP A 248 -19.37 -6.78 -6.91
CA ASP A 248 -18.21 -5.98 -6.48
C ASP A 248 -17.15 -5.91 -7.59
N ALA A 249 -16.86 -7.05 -8.23
CA ALA A 249 -15.88 -7.12 -9.31
C ALA A 249 -16.32 -6.31 -10.55
N LYS A 250 -17.63 -6.31 -10.89
CA LYS A 250 -18.20 -5.43 -11.93
C LYS A 250 -18.13 -3.96 -11.55
N ALA A 251 -18.34 -3.61 -10.28
CA ALA A 251 -18.23 -2.22 -9.81
C ALA A 251 -16.80 -1.68 -9.97
N VAL A 252 -15.79 -2.53 -9.71
CA VAL A 252 -14.37 -2.19 -9.96
C VAL A 252 -14.13 -1.98 -11.45
N LEU A 253 -14.59 -2.89 -12.32
CA LEU A 253 -14.49 -2.72 -13.78
C LEU A 253 -15.09 -1.38 -14.21
N SER A 254 -16.32 -1.09 -13.78
CA SER A 254 -17.02 0.16 -14.11
C SER A 254 -16.20 1.39 -13.70
N THR A 255 -15.61 1.36 -12.50
CA THR A 255 -14.77 2.45 -11.98
C THR A 255 -13.50 2.63 -12.82
N LEU A 256 -12.80 1.54 -13.16
CA LEU A 256 -11.58 1.59 -13.99
C LEU A 256 -11.87 2.10 -15.40
N MET A 257 -12.97 1.64 -16.02
CA MET A 257 -13.39 2.11 -17.34
C MET A 257 -13.82 3.58 -17.32
N GLN A 258 -14.58 4.02 -16.32
CA GLN A 258 -14.97 5.43 -16.18
C GLN A 258 -13.76 6.37 -16.04
N ARG A 259 -12.64 5.88 -15.51
CA ARG A 259 -11.37 6.62 -15.43
C ARG A 259 -10.52 6.51 -16.70
N GLY A 260 -10.98 5.75 -17.70
CA GLY A 260 -10.33 5.57 -19.00
C GLY A 260 -9.08 4.70 -18.93
N LEU A 261 -9.08 3.69 -18.05
CA LEU A 261 -8.10 2.61 -18.11
C LEU A 261 -8.56 1.60 -19.18
N ASP A 262 -8.06 1.74 -20.40
CA ASP A 262 -8.52 0.92 -21.53
C ASP A 262 -7.65 -0.34 -21.68
N GLY A 263 -8.15 -1.48 -21.23
CA GLY A 263 -7.49 -2.78 -21.31
C GLY A 263 -8.49 -3.92 -21.57
N HIS A 264 -7.99 -5.14 -21.71
CA HIS A 264 -8.85 -6.31 -21.89
C HIS A 264 -9.16 -6.94 -20.54
N TYR A 265 -10.42 -6.84 -20.12
CA TYR A 265 -10.86 -7.22 -18.78
C TYR A 265 -11.42 -8.64 -18.70
N GLU A 266 -11.03 -9.34 -17.65
CA GLU A 266 -11.64 -10.58 -17.17
C GLU A 266 -12.11 -10.37 -15.73
N VAL A 267 -13.42 -10.46 -15.50
CA VAL A 267 -14.03 -10.23 -14.18
C VAL A 267 -14.37 -11.57 -13.55
N LEU A 268 -13.74 -11.88 -12.43
CA LEU A 268 -14.01 -13.10 -11.67
C LEU A 268 -14.86 -12.76 -10.44
N GLY A 269 -16.02 -13.39 -10.31
CA GLY A 269 -16.89 -13.28 -9.13
C GLY A 269 -16.43 -14.17 -7.98
N THR A 270 -15.15 -14.07 -7.61
CA THR A 270 -14.53 -14.88 -6.56
C THR A 270 -13.83 -14.02 -5.52
N THR A 271 -13.87 -14.45 -4.27
CA THR A 271 -13.02 -13.91 -3.20
C THR A 271 -11.55 -14.23 -3.44
N PHE A 272 -10.63 -13.54 -2.74
CA PHE A 272 -9.20 -13.84 -2.83
C PHE A 272 -8.89 -15.29 -2.43
N SER A 273 -9.52 -15.79 -1.36
CA SER A 273 -9.37 -17.17 -0.91
C SER A 273 -9.80 -18.18 -1.97
N GLU A 274 -10.98 -17.99 -2.58
CA GLU A 274 -11.48 -18.89 -3.63
C GLU A 274 -10.60 -18.85 -4.89
N TYR A 275 -10.11 -17.66 -5.26
CA TYR A 275 -9.22 -17.50 -6.40
C TYR A 275 -7.93 -18.32 -6.25
N VAL A 276 -7.27 -18.23 -5.09
CA VAL A 276 -6.04 -18.98 -4.85
C VAL A 276 -6.30 -20.47 -4.63
N ILE A 277 -7.40 -20.87 -4.00
CA ILE A 277 -7.71 -22.30 -3.76
C ILE A 277 -8.10 -23.01 -5.05
N SER A 278 -8.94 -22.38 -5.88
CA SER A 278 -9.42 -22.99 -7.13
C SER A 278 -8.34 -23.06 -8.21
N GLY A 279 -7.33 -22.20 -8.15
CA GLY A 279 -6.30 -22.09 -9.19
C GLY A 279 -6.84 -21.55 -10.52
N ILE A 280 -8.01 -20.91 -10.52
CA ILE A 280 -8.63 -20.32 -11.72
C ILE A 280 -7.72 -19.28 -12.40
N GLY A 281 -6.84 -18.64 -11.63
CA GLY A 281 -5.84 -17.67 -12.11
C GLY A 281 -4.64 -18.25 -12.87
N LYS A 282 -4.41 -19.57 -12.85
CA LYS A 282 -3.20 -20.17 -13.43
C LYS A 282 -2.96 -19.80 -14.91
N PRO A 283 -3.97 -19.79 -15.80
CA PRO A 283 -3.78 -19.35 -17.19
C PRO A 283 -3.43 -17.86 -17.31
N PHE A 284 -3.88 -17.03 -16.38
CA PHE A 284 -3.54 -15.61 -16.36
C PHE A 284 -2.09 -15.38 -15.91
N LEU A 285 -1.66 -16.12 -14.89
CA LEU A 285 -0.31 -16.03 -14.33
C LEU A 285 0.76 -16.60 -15.27
N SER A 286 0.43 -17.61 -16.07
CA SER A 286 1.36 -18.30 -16.97
C SER A 286 1.30 -17.70 -18.36
N PRO A 287 2.33 -16.98 -18.84
CA PRO A 287 2.31 -16.44 -20.19
C PRO A 287 2.44 -17.52 -21.25
N ASP A 288 1.37 -17.74 -22.01
CA ASP A 288 1.53 -18.28 -23.35
C ASP A 288 2.23 -17.23 -24.22
N ALA A 289 3.26 -17.64 -24.96
CA ALA A 289 4.01 -16.77 -25.88
C ALA A 289 3.11 -16.18 -26.99
N ASP A 290 1.96 -16.81 -27.24
CA ASP A 290 1.02 -16.51 -28.33
C ASP A 290 -0.32 -15.95 -27.82
N ASP A 291 -0.35 -15.21 -26.69
CA ASP A 291 -1.58 -14.59 -26.18
C ASP A 291 -2.18 -13.66 -27.26
N PRO A 292 -3.32 -14.02 -27.90
CA PRO A 292 -3.84 -13.35 -29.09
C PRO A 292 -4.27 -11.91 -28.81
N ILE A 293 -4.56 -11.60 -27.55
CA ILE A 293 -4.87 -10.25 -27.09
C ILE A 293 -3.59 -9.39 -27.12
N LEU A 294 -2.47 -9.95 -26.67
CA LEU A 294 -1.20 -9.22 -26.60
C LEU A 294 -0.51 -9.09 -27.96
N THR A 295 -0.83 -9.97 -28.91
CA THR A 295 -0.35 -9.87 -30.31
C THR A 295 -1.21 -8.94 -31.19
N GLY A 296 -2.30 -8.38 -30.66
CA GLY A 296 -3.16 -7.43 -31.37
C GLY A 296 -4.19 -8.07 -32.31
N ALA A 297 -4.46 -9.37 -32.16
CA ALA A 297 -5.45 -10.09 -32.97
C ALA A 297 -6.90 -9.86 -32.50
N VAL A 298 -7.11 -9.18 -31.37
CA VAL A 298 -8.43 -8.95 -30.77
C VAL A 298 -8.61 -7.47 -30.43
N THR A 299 -9.70 -6.86 -30.90
CA THR A 299 -10.07 -5.47 -30.60
C THR A 299 -10.49 -5.34 -29.12
N PRO A 300 -10.10 -4.26 -28.40
CA PRO A 300 -10.61 -3.98 -27.05
C PRO A 300 -12.14 -3.85 -27.05
N ILE A 301 -12.79 -4.31 -25.98
CA ILE A 301 -14.24 -4.11 -25.71
C ILE A 301 -14.45 -2.72 -25.12
#